data_AF-A0A2G9SM03-F1
#
_entry.id   AF-A0A2G9SM03-F1
#
_cell.length_a   1.000
_cell.length_b   1.000
_cell.length_c   1.000
_cell.angle_alpha   90.00
_cell.angle_beta   90.00
_cell.angle_gamma   90.00
#
_symmetry.space_group_name_H-M   'P 1'
#
loop_
_entity.id
_entity.type
_entity.pdbx_description
1 polymer ?
#
loop_
_entity_poly.entity_id
_entity_poly.type
_entity_poly.pdbx_seq_one_letter_code
_entity_poly.pdbx_strand_id
1 'polypeptide(L)'
;MADVEVKQEAIQKVQGFQNQFCKEANELISVGIPQKIADLDKFLSSPELNVSDLTTLRAELDIPIPDPEKEKEKEKQKKEKDEKEKDEKKKDDEEDKGPPCGPVACNEKITSLQKTIKQEIQALKENLNMVTLWLQLQIPQIEDGNNFGVAVQEKVFELMTSLRTKLDASLTQISKYLSDRGDAVAKAAKSPHVGDYRALVQQLDESQYSELRITSLEIRNSYATVYDVITKNYNKIKRPRGETKRLIY
;
A
#
# COMPACT_ATOMS: atom_id res chain seq x y z
N MET A 1 -13.36 46.54 -5.11
CA MET A 1 -12.46 45.39 -5.31
C MET A 1 -11.89 45.53 -6.72
N ALA A 2 -10.59 45.31 -6.92
CA ALA A 2 -10.06 45.29 -8.28
C ALA A 2 -10.61 44.05 -8.99
N ASP A 3 -11.28 44.26 -10.12
CA ASP A 3 -11.72 43.14 -10.96
C ASP A 3 -10.49 42.40 -11.47
N VAL A 4 -10.51 41.07 -11.38
CA VAL A 4 -9.46 40.23 -11.96
C VAL A 4 -9.68 40.19 -13.47
N GLU A 5 -8.91 40.98 -14.22
CA GLU A 5 -8.92 40.94 -15.67
C GLU A 5 -8.18 39.67 -16.15
N VAL A 6 -8.94 38.67 -16.59
CA VAL A 6 -8.37 37.43 -17.11
C VAL A 6 -7.97 37.63 -18.58
N LYS A 7 -6.65 37.66 -18.84
CA LYS A 7 -6.11 37.82 -20.20
C LYS A 7 -6.54 36.65 -21.10
N GLN A 8 -6.84 36.96 -22.36
CA GLN A 8 -7.24 35.95 -23.37
C GLN A 8 -6.22 34.82 -23.53
N GLU A 9 -4.92 35.14 -23.43
CA GLU A 9 -3.84 34.14 -23.47
C GLU A 9 -3.94 33.13 -22.33
N ALA A 10 -4.32 33.57 -21.12
CA ALA A 10 -4.50 32.69 -19.97
C ALA A 10 -5.69 31.74 -20.19
N ILE A 11 -6.79 32.25 -20.75
CA ILE A 11 -7.97 31.44 -21.10
C ILE A 11 -7.59 30.34 -22.10
N GLN A 12 -6.86 30.69 -23.17
CA GLN A 12 -6.44 29.73 -24.19
C GLN A 12 -5.52 28.65 -23.64
N LYS A 13 -4.55 29.01 -22.77
CA LYS A 13 -3.65 28.04 -22.13
C LYS A 13 -4.41 27.03 -21.27
N VAL A 14 -5.35 27.51 -20.45
CA VAL A 14 -6.15 26.64 -19.57
C VAL A 14 -7.09 25.75 -20.39
N GLN A 15 -7.72 26.29 -21.43
CA GLN A 15 -8.57 25.50 -22.34
C GLN A 15 -7.77 24.41 -23.07
N GLY A 16 -6.55 24.72 -23.53
CA GLY A 16 -5.65 23.74 -24.13
C GLY A 16 -5.34 22.58 -23.18
N PHE A 17 -4.98 22.91 -21.94
CA PHE A 17 -4.77 21.92 -20.87
C PHE A 17 -6.02 21.07 -20.62
N GLN A 18 -7.19 21.68 -20.43
CA GLN A 18 -8.45 20.96 -20.18
C GLN A 18 -8.81 19.99 -21.30
N ASN A 19 -8.63 20.40 -22.56
CA ASN A 19 -8.92 19.56 -23.72
C ASN A 19 -7.98 18.35 -23.81
N GLN A 20 -6.67 18.58 -23.65
CA GLN A 20 -5.69 17.50 -23.64
C GLN A 20 -5.97 16.53 -22.48
N PHE A 21 -6.16 17.06 -21.28
CA PHE A 21 -6.40 16.26 -20.09
C PHE A 21 -7.71 15.45 -20.19
N CYS A 22 -8.78 16.03 -20.74
CA CYS A 22 -10.00 15.29 -21.02
C CYS A 22 -9.76 14.14 -22.01
N LYS A 23 -8.93 14.32 -23.03
CA LYS A 23 -8.60 13.25 -23.97
C LYS A 23 -7.88 12.10 -23.26
N GLU A 24 -6.86 12.41 -22.46
CA GLU A 24 -6.10 11.43 -21.68
C GLU A 24 -6.98 10.68 -20.67
N ALA A 25 -7.83 11.39 -19.93
CA ALA A 25 -8.75 10.78 -18.98
C ALA A 25 -9.78 9.86 -19.66
N ASN A 26 -10.32 10.26 -20.81
CA ASN A 26 -11.25 9.40 -21.57
C ASN A 26 -10.55 8.14 -22.09
N GLU A 27 -9.29 8.24 -22.55
CA GLU A 27 -8.49 7.08 -22.96
C GLU A 27 -8.24 6.14 -21.78
N LEU A 28 -7.84 6.69 -20.62
CA LEU A 28 -7.67 5.92 -19.40
C LEU A 28 -8.98 5.20 -19.02
N ILE A 29 -10.12 5.88 -19.04
CA ILE A 29 -11.40 5.29 -18.66
C ILE A 29 -11.84 4.20 -19.65
N SER A 30 -11.70 4.45 -20.95
CA SER A 30 -12.23 3.56 -22.00
C SER A 30 -11.33 2.36 -22.30
N VAL A 31 -10.02 2.51 -22.17
CA VAL A 31 -9.03 1.48 -22.53
C VAL A 31 -8.16 1.10 -21.33
N GLY A 32 -7.56 2.09 -20.66
CA GLY A 32 -6.56 1.84 -19.61
C GLY A 32 -7.09 1.08 -18.39
N ILE A 33 -8.24 1.48 -17.84
CA ILE A 33 -8.85 0.85 -16.67
C ILE A 33 -9.32 -0.58 -16.98
N PRO A 34 -10.05 -0.86 -18.08
CA PRO A 34 -10.36 -2.23 -18.48
C PRO A 34 -9.14 -3.13 -18.62
N GLN A 35 -8.06 -2.62 -19.24
CA GLN A 35 -6.81 -3.38 -19.37
C GLN A 35 -6.20 -3.67 -18.00
N LYS A 36 -6.16 -2.68 -17.09
CA LYS A 36 -5.67 -2.88 -15.72
C LYS A 36 -6.44 -3.94 -14.95
N ILE A 37 -7.76 -4.02 -15.13
CA ILE A 37 -8.57 -5.07 -14.50
C ILE A 37 -8.12 -6.46 -15.01
N ALA A 38 -7.97 -6.62 -16.33
CA ALA A 38 -7.54 -7.88 -16.93
C ALA A 38 -6.12 -8.28 -16.51
N ASP A 39 -5.19 -7.32 -16.47
CA ASP A 39 -3.81 -7.55 -16.05
C ASP A 39 -3.74 -8.00 -14.58
N LEU A 40 -4.53 -7.35 -13.72
CA LEU A 40 -4.61 -7.70 -12.30
C LEU A 40 -5.30 -9.06 -12.08
N ASP A 41 -6.30 -9.44 -12.86
CA ASP A 41 -6.90 -10.78 -12.81
C ASP A 41 -5.87 -11.86 -13.19
N LYS A 42 -5.05 -11.59 -14.20
CA LYS A 42 -3.95 -12.48 -14.57
C LYS A 42 -2.92 -12.57 -13.46
N PHE A 43 -2.53 -11.44 -12.86
CA PHE A 43 -1.60 -11.42 -11.72
C PHE A 43 -2.16 -12.16 -10.51
N LEU A 44 -3.44 -11.99 -10.20
CA LEU A 44 -4.13 -12.70 -9.11
C LEU A 44 -4.25 -14.21 -9.34
N SER A 45 -4.12 -14.66 -10.58
CA SER A 45 -4.08 -16.08 -10.96
C SER A 45 -2.66 -16.68 -10.93
N SER A 46 -1.65 -15.85 -10.64
CA SER A 46 -0.25 -16.30 -10.58
C SER A 46 0.00 -17.25 -9.39
N PRO A 47 0.93 -18.21 -9.51
CA PRO A 47 1.29 -19.10 -8.40
C PRO A 47 1.72 -18.35 -7.14
N GLU A 48 2.35 -17.20 -7.30
CA GLU A 48 2.86 -16.35 -6.22
C GLU A 48 1.75 -15.77 -5.35
N LEU A 49 0.51 -15.66 -5.85
CA LEU A 49 -0.67 -15.22 -5.10
C LEU A 49 -1.67 -16.35 -4.81
N ASN A 50 -1.33 -17.60 -5.15
CA ASN A 50 -2.16 -18.79 -4.95
C ASN A 50 -1.41 -19.91 -4.22
N VAL A 51 -0.62 -19.54 -3.22
CA VAL A 51 0.04 -20.48 -2.30
C VAL A 51 -0.99 -21.17 -1.42
N SER A 52 -1.11 -22.50 -1.55
CA SER A 52 -2.04 -23.33 -0.75
C SER A 52 -1.50 -23.67 0.63
N ASP A 53 -0.19 -23.89 0.73
CA ASP A 53 0.50 -24.19 1.99
C ASP A 53 1.37 -23.00 2.39
N LEU A 54 0.89 -22.23 3.36
CA LEU A 54 1.58 -21.02 3.84
C LEU A 54 2.91 -21.33 4.53
N THR A 55 3.14 -22.58 4.98
CA THR A 55 4.42 -22.94 5.60
C THR A 55 5.58 -22.85 4.61
N THR A 56 5.30 -22.97 3.30
CA THR A 56 6.28 -22.79 2.22
C THR A 56 6.77 -21.35 2.10
N LEU A 57 6.09 -20.38 2.72
CA LEU A 57 6.50 -18.98 2.76
C LEU A 57 7.52 -18.70 3.85
N ARG A 58 7.73 -19.60 4.81
CA ARG A 58 8.61 -19.36 5.95
C ARG A 58 10.06 -19.20 5.47
N ALA A 59 10.65 -18.05 5.80
CA ALA A 59 12.07 -17.85 5.60
C ALA A 59 12.88 -18.57 6.68
N GLU A 60 14.10 -18.99 6.32
CA GLU A 60 15.03 -19.58 7.28
C GLU A 60 15.39 -18.59 8.39
N LEU A 61 15.41 -19.09 9.63
CA LEU A 61 15.72 -18.30 10.82
C LEU A 61 16.89 -18.95 11.56
N ASP A 62 18.11 -18.63 11.12
CA ASP A 62 19.36 -19.19 11.65
C ASP A 62 19.78 -18.53 12.96
N ILE A 63 18.92 -18.65 13.96
CA ILE A 63 19.21 -18.27 15.34
C ILE A 63 19.55 -19.56 16.11
N PRO A 64 20.69 -19.68 16.80
CA PRO A 64 21.04 -20.87 17.56
C PRO A 64 19.99 -21.22 18.62
N ILE A 65 19.60 -22.49 18.72
CA ILE A 65 18.68 -22.97 19.77
C ILE A 65 19.53 -23.29 21.01
N PRO A 66 19.23 -22.70 22.19
CA PRO A 66 19.99 -22.96 23.40
C PRO A 66 19.83 -24.41 23.84
N ASP A 67 20.96 -25.06 24.12
CA ASP A 67 21.00 -26.40 24.67
C ASP A 67 21.16 -26.30 26.20
N PRO A 68 20.17 -26.76 26.99
CA PRO A 68 20.18 -26.60 28.44
C PRO A 68 21.42 -27.21 29.12
N GLU A 69 21.98 -28.28 28.55
CA GLU A 69 23.15 -28.95 29.13
C GLU A 69 24.42 -28.14 28.86
N LYS A 70 24.59 -27.65 27.63
CA LYS A 70 25.72 -26.78 27.24
C LYS A 70 25.66 -25.42 27.92
N GLU A 71 24.47 -24.86 28.13
CA GLU A 71 24.26 -23.62 28.89
C GLU A 71 24.70 -23.80 30.35
N LYS A 72 24.30 -24.91 31.00
CA LYS A 72 24.73 -25.24 32.37
C LYS A 72 26.25 -25.45 32.47
N GLU A 73 26.88 -26.08 31.47
CA GLU A 73 28.34 -26.23 31.44
C GLU A 73 29.05 -24.87 31.26
N LYS A 74 28.55 -24.01 30.38
CA LYS A 74 29.08 -22.64 30.21
C LYS A 74 28.92 -21.81 31.48
N GLU A 75 27.81 -21.92 32.19
CA GLU A 75 27.60 -21.27 33.48
C GLU A 75 28.58 -21.77 34.55
N LYS A 76 28.81 -23.09 34.63
CA LYS A 76 29.79 -23.68 35.56
C LYS A 76 31.20 -23.19 35.23
N GLN A 77 31.59 -23.20 33.96
CA GLN A 77 32.91 -22.71 33.51
C GLN A 77 33.09 -21.20 33.73
N LYS A 78 32.03 -20.40 33.60
CA LYS A 78 32.05 -18.97 33.97
C LYS A 78 32.25 -18.78 35.47
N LYS A 79 31.47 -19.48 36.31
CA LYS A 79 31.60 -19.42 37.78
C LYS A 79 33.00 -19.83 38.25
N GLU A 80 33.60 -20.86 37.64
CA GLU A 80 34.98 -21.27 37.94
C GLU A 80 36.06 -20.29 37.45
N LYS A 81 35.78 -19.48 36.41
CA LYS A 81 36.68 -18.42 35.93
C LYS A 81 36.55 -17.14 36.77
N ASP A 82 35.33 -16.76 37.13
CA ASP A 82 35.05 -15.57 37.95
C ASP A 82 35.56 -15.75 39.40
N GLU A 83 35.61 -16.99 39.92
CA GLU A 83 36.27 -17.30 41.20
C GLU A 83 37.81 -17.15 41.16
N LYS A 84 38.43 -17.16 39.98
CA LYS A 84 39.89 -17.00 39.79
C LYS A 84 40.32 -15.55 39.51
N GLU A 85 39.41 -14.67 39.09
CA GLU A 85 39.68 -13.25 38.82
C GLU A 85 38.90 -12.35 39.80
N LYS A 86 39.29 -12.37 41.09
CA LYS A 86 38.96 -11.27 42.01
C LYS A 86 40.06 -10.22 41.92
N ASP A 87 40.02 -9.36 40.90
CA ASP A 87 40.27 -7.92 41.08
C ASP A 87 39.96 -7.13 39.80
N GLU A 88 39.42 -5.92 40.04
CA GLU A 88 39.17 -4.82 39.09
C GLU A 88 37.90 -4.81 38.21
N LYS A 89 36.94 -4.00 38.68
CA LYS A 89 35.91 -3.21 37.95
C LYS A 89 35.62 -3.60 36.49
N LYS A 90 34.40 -4.11 36.24
CA LYS A 90 33.62 -3.80 35.03
C LYS A 90 32.13 -3.65 35.34
N LYS A 91 31.70 -2.41 35.52
CA LYS A 91 30.37 -1.95 35.07
C LYS A 91 30.58 -1.46 33.63
N ASP A 92 29.60 -1.73 32.77
CA ASP A 92 29.49 -1.32 31.36
C ASP A 92 30.32 -2.13 30.36
N ASP A 93 29.84 -3.32 29.96
CA ASP A 93 30.29 -4.03 28.74
C ASP A 93 29.33 -5.17 28.28
N GLU A 94 28.14 -5.37 28.89
CA GLU A 94 27.17 -6.37 28.40
C GLU A 94 26.28 -5.87 27.27
N GLU A 95 26.16 -4.55 27.05
CA GLU A 95 25.36 -3.99 25.97
C GLU A 95 26.03 -4.07 24.57
N ASP A 96 27.34 -4.37 24.50
CA ASP A 96 28.12 -4.35 23.25
C ASP A 96 28.46 -5.74 22.68
N LYS A 97 28.03 -6.83 23.35
CA LYS A 97 28.06 -8.14 22.70
C LYS A 97 26.89 -8.23 21.74
N GLY A 98 27.17 -8.00 20.47
CA GLY A 98 26.23 -8.19 19.37
C GLY A 98 25.45 -9.52 19.50
N PRO A 99 24.26 -9.61 18.90
CA PRO A 99 23.37 -10.76 19.08
C PRO A 99 24.10 -12.08 18.82
N PRO A 100 23.78 -13.16 19.56
CA PRO A 100 24.49 -14.44 19.47
C PRO A 100 24.20 -15.23 18.18
N CYS A 101 23.80 -14.55 17.09
CA CYS A 101 23.45 -15.15 15.81
C CYS A 101 24.08 -14.42 14.62
N GLY A 102 24.19 -15.12 13.49
CA GLY A 102 24.58 -14.53 12.22
C GLY A 102 23.50 -13.57 11.66
N PRO A 103 23.76 -12.96 10.49
CA PRO A 103 22.79 -12.07 9.84
C PRO A 103 21.53 -12.85 9.46
N VAL A 104 20.36 -12.35 9.88
CA VAL A 104 19.04 -12.89 9.50
C VAL A 104 18.49 -12.13 8.30
N ALA A 105 18.28 -12.83 7.19
CA ALA A 105 17.80 -12.22 5.95
C ALA A 105 16.30 -11.83 6.01
N CYS A 106 15.91 -10.95 5.09
CA CYS A 106 14.50 -10.67 4.80
C CYS A 106 13.84 -11.86 4.10
N ASN A 107 12.52 -11.97 4.20
CA ASN A 107 11.77 -12.95 3.43
C ASN A 107 11.63 -12.51 1.97
N GLU A 108 12.42 -13.09 1.07
CA GLU A 108 12.50 -12.70 -0.34
C GLU A 108 11.18 -12.86 -1.11
N LYS A 109 10.38 -13.89 -0.77
CA LYS A 109 9.08 -14.12 -1.40
C LYS A 109 8.11 -12.97 -1.06
N ILE A 110 8.07 -12.60 0.21
CA ILE A 110 7.23 -11.50 0.70
C ILE A 110 7.71 -10.17 0.14
N THR A 111 9.01 -9.85 0.23
CA THR A 111 9.53 -8.56 -0.24
C THR A 111 9.38 -8.36 -1.75
N SER A 112 9.49 -9.44 -2.54
CA SER A 112 9.26 -9.40 -4.00
C SER A 112 7.78 -9.13 -4.33
N LEU A 113 6.85 -9.77 -3.61
CA LEU A 113 5.42 -9.48 -3.73
C LEU A 113 5.09 -8.05 -3.30
N GLN A 114 5.64 -7.59 -2.17
CA GLN A 114 5.46 -6.21 -1.69
C GLN A 114 5.89 -5.19 -2.73
N LYS A 115 7.04 -5.40 -3.39
CA LYS A 115 7.54 -4.49 -4.43
C LYS A 115 6.54 -4.36 -5.59
N THR A 116 6.05 -5.49 -6.10
CA THR A 116 5.08 -5.53 -7.20
C THR A 116 3.77 -4.84 -6.82
N ILE A 117 3.22 -5.18 -5.65
CA ILE A 117 1.94 -4.63 -5.19
C ILE A 117 2.06 -3.13 -4.88
N LYS A 118 3.17 -2.65 -4.31
CA LYS A 118 3.42 -1.21 -4.12
C LYS A 118 3.39 -0.44 -5.43
N GLN A 119 3.95 -1.01 -6.51
CA GLN A 119 3.91 -0.40 -7.84
C GLN A 119 2.47 -0.31 -8.38
N GLU A 120 1.68 -1.37 -8.20
CA GLU A 120 0.26 -1.36 -8.62
C GLU A 120 -0.59 -0.38 -7.80
N ILE A 121 -0.33 -0.23 -6.49
CA ILE A 121 -0.98 0.80 -5.67
C ILE A 121 -0.63 2.19 -6.19
N GLN A 122 0.64 2.45 -6.48
CA GLN A 122 1.07 3.76 -7.00
C GLN A 122 0.41 4.08 -8.35
N ALA A 123 0.37 3.11 -9.26
CA ALA A 123 -0.31 3.25 -10.55
C ALA A 123 -1.82 3.54 -10.37
N LEU A 124 -2.50 2.83 -9.46
CA LEU A 124 -3.90 3.10 -9.17
C LEU A 124 -4.11 4.50 -8.56
N LYS A 125 -3.22 4.97 -7.68
CA LYS A 125 -3.30 6.32 -7.12
C LYS A 125 -3.16 7.41 -8.20
N GLU A 126 -2.26 7.22 -9.16
CA GLU A 126 -2.07 8.14 -10.28
C GLU A 126 -3.29 8.15 -11.21
N ASN A 127 -3.83 6.97 -11.52
CA ASN A 127 -5.04 6.83 -12.32
C ASN A 127 -6.26 7.46 -11.63
N LEU A 128 -6.45 7.20 -10.32
CA LEU A 128 -7.50 7.85 -9.53
C LEU A 128 -7.34 9.37 -9.52
N ASN A 129 -6.11 9.88 -9.37
CA ASN A 129 -5.84 11.31 -9.42
C ASN A 129 -6.25 11.93 -10.77
N MET A 130 -5.93 11.24 -11.88
CA MET A 130 -6.31 11.71 -13.22
C MET A 130 -7.82 11.79 -13.38
N VAL A 131 -8.53 10.72 -13.01
CA VAL A 131 -9.99 10.64 -13.10
C VAL A 131 -10.67 11.64 -12.15
N THR A 132 -10.08 11.88 -10.97
CA THR A 132 -10.57 12.84 -9.98
C THR A 132 -10.50 14.26 -10.53
N LEU A 133 -9.36 14.66 -11.09
CA LEU A 133 -9.21 15.97 -11.71
C LEU A 133 -10.14 16.12 -12.93
N TRP A 134 -10.28 15.07 -13.74
CA TRP A 134 -11.19 15.08 -14.88
C TRP A 134 -12.64 15.37 -14.45
N LEU A 135 -13.11 14.68 -13.40
CA LEU A 135 -14.42 14.88 -12.81
C LEU A 135 -14.60 16.29 -12.25
N GLN A 136 -13.61 16.80 -11.50
CA GLN A 136 -13.65 18.14 -10.92
C GLN A 136 -13.75 19.23 -11.99
N LEU A 137 -13.06 19.06 -13.12
CA LEU A 137 -13.14 19.99 -14.25
C LEU A 137 -14.50 19.98 -14.97
N GLN A 138 -15.36 18.97 -14.71
CA GLN A 138 -16.74 18.94 -15.22
C GLN A 138 -17.75 19.63 -14.28
N ILE A 139 -17.35 20.07 -13.09
CA ILE A 139 -18.25 20.73 -12.15
C ILE A 139 -18.64 22.11 -12.72
N PRO A 140 -19.94 22.39 -12.93
CA PRO A 140 -20.40 23.64 -13.52
C PRO A 140 -20.39 24.77 -12.48
N GLN A 141 -20.62 26.00 -12.93
CA GLN A 141 -20.84 27.15 -12.05
C GLN A 141 -21.94 26.85 -11.01
N ILE A 142 -21.76 27.26 -9.76
CA ILE A 142 -22.76 27.08 -8.69
C ILE A 142 -24.02 27.90 -9.01
N GLU A 143 -25.19 27.27 -8.90
CA GLU A 143 -26.52 27.89 -9.09
C GLU A 143 -27.48 27.38 -8.01
N ASP A 144 -28.56 28.11 -7.75
CA ASP A 144 -29.54 27.77 -6.69
C ASP A 144 -30.36 26.50 -7.00
N GLY A 145 -30.48 26.11 -8.28
CA GLY A 145 -31.31 24.98 -8.72
C GLY A 145 -30.64 24.11 -9.78
N ASN A 146 -31.31 23.02 -10.17
CA ASN A 146 -30.82 22.05 -11.16
C ASN A 146 -29.47 21.38 -10.79
N ASN A 147 -29.29 21.07 -9.50
CA ASN A 147 -28.04 20.53 -8.94
C ASN A 147 -28.01 19.01 -8.82
N PHE A 148 -29.02 18.28 -9.32
CA PHE A 148 -29.03 16.81 -9.24
C PHE A 148 -27.79 16.18 -9.91
N GLY A 149 -27.41 16.64 -11.11
CA GLY A 149 -26.22 16.12 -11.77
C GLY A 149 -24.92 16.49 -11.04
N VAL A 150 -24.89 17.63 -10.36
CA VAL A 150 -23.76 18.03 -9.50
C VAL A 150 -23.67 17.11 -8.28
N ALA A 151 -24.79 16.77 -7.64
CA ALA A 151 -24.81 15.79 -6.55
C ALA A 151 -24.34 14.39 -6.99
N VAL A 152 -24.61 13.99 -8.26
CA VAL A 152 -24.03 12.77 -8.84
C VAL A 152 -22.51 12.89 -8.95
N GLN A 153 -21.98 14.02 -9.44
CA GLN A 153 -20.53 14.27 -9.51
C GLN A 153 -19.89 14.20 -8.11
N GLU A 154 -20.49 14.87 -7.12
CA GLU A 154 -20.03 14.85 -5.72
C GLU A 154 -19.97 13.43 -5.17
N LYS A 155 -20.99 12.59 -5.43
CA LYS A 155 -21.00 11.21 -4.93
C LYS A 155 -19.92 10.35 -5.56
N VAL A 156 -19.64 10.53 -6.85
CA VAL A 156 -18.54 9.82 -7.54
C VAL A 156 -17.19 10.32 -7.00
N PHE A 157 -17.04 11.61 -6.74
CA PHE A 157 -15.83 12.20 -6.16
C PHE A 157 -15.55 11.68 -4.73
N GLU A 158 -16.59 11.56 -3.90
CA GLU A 158 -16.50 11.00 -2.55
C GLU A 158 -15.95 9.56 -2.58
N LEU A 159 -16.44 8.74 -3.51
CA LEU A 159 -15.95 7.39 -3.72
C LEU A 159 -14.46 7.37 -4.10
N MET A 160 -14.03 8.21 -5.05
CA MET A 160 -12.60 8.29 -5.42
C MET A 160 -11.72 8.70 -4.23
N THR A 161 -12.20 9.64 -3.42
CA THR A 161 -11.50 10.08 -2.20
C THR A 161 -11.39 8.95 -1.18
N SER A 162 -12.49 8.22 -0.94
CA SER A 162 -12.49 7.05 -0.05
C SER A 162 -11.52 5.95 -0.51
N LEU A 163 -11.51 5.64 -1.81
CA LEU A 163 -10.57 4.68 -2.38
C LEU A 163 -9.12 5.13 -2.20
N ARG A 164 -8.81 6.41 -2.43
CA ARG A 164 -7.45 6.94 -2.23
C ARG A 164 -7.00 6.79 -0.77
N THR A 165 -7.86 7.13 0.19
CA THR A 165 -7.57 6.95 1.63
C THR A 165 -7.28 5.48 1.99
N LYS A 166 -8.04 4.53 1.42
CA LYS A 166 -7.78 3.10 1.63
C LYS A 166 -6.41 2.69 1.10
N LEU A 167 -6.02 3.16 -0.09
CA LEU A 167 -4.70 2.86 -0.67
C LEU A 167 -3.54 3.42 0.17
N ASP A 168 -3.70 4.60 0.77
CA ASP A 168 -2.71 5.17 1.69
C ASP A 168 -2.58 4.32 2.96
N ALA A 169 -3.69 3.80 3.48
CA ALA A 169 -3.67 2.87 4.61
C ALA A 169 -2.97 1.55 4.24
N SER A 170 -3.24 0.97 3.06
CA SER A 170 -2.55 -0.25 2.59
C SER A 170 -1.04 -0.05 2.48
N LEU A 171 -0.57 1.08 1.93
CA LEU A 171 0.87 1.38 1.85
C LEU A 171 1.53 1.48 3.23
N THR A 172 0.82 2.07 4.20
CA THR A 172 1.28 2.16 5.59
C THR A 172 1.41 0.77 6.20
N GLN A 173 0.39 -0.09 6.02
CA GLN A 173 0.39 -1.46 6.54
C GLN A 173 1.50 -2.32 5.91
N ILE A 174 1.70 -2.24 4.59
CA ILE A 174 2.79 -2.96 3.90
C ILE A 174 4.15 -2.50 4.42
N SER A 175 4.32 -1.22 4.74
CA SER A 175 5.58 -0.69 5.25
C SER A 175 5.85 -1.10 6.71
N LYS A 176 4.79 -1.30 7.50
CA LYS A 176 4.88 -1.70 8.91
C LYS A 176 5.48 -3.11 9.09
N TYR A 177 5.25 -4.02 8.15
CA TYR A 177 5.75 -5.39 8.21
C TYR A 177 7.26 -5.49 8.51
N LEU A 178 8.09 -4.67 7.86
CA LEU A 178 9.54 -4.73 8.07
C LEU A 178 9.93 -4.32 9.49
N SER A 179 9.21 -3.37 10.08
CA SER A 179 9.41 -2.95 11.48
C SER A 179 8.99 -4.07 12.43
N ASP A 180 7.76 -4.58 12.30
CA ASP A 180 7.21 -5.61 13.18
C ASP A 180 8.03 -6.90 13.11
N ARG A 181 8.46 -7.29 11.90
CA ARG A 181 9.33 -8.46 11.69
C ARG A 181 10.73 -8.22 12.25
N GLY A 182 11.31 -7.04 12.04
CA GLY A 182 12.62 -6.68 12.59
C GLY A 182 12.64 -6.79 14.11
N ASP A 183 11.60 -6.27 14.78
CA ASP A 183 11.44 -6.36 16.23
C ASP A 183 11.28 -7.82 16.70
N ALA A 184 10.51 -8.63 15.99
CA ALA A 184 10.34 -10.05 16.30
C ALA A 184 11.65 -10.83 16.14
N VAL A 185 12.41 -10.58 15.07
CA VAL A 185 13.75 -11.18 14.86
C VAL A 185 14.71 -10.75 15.97
N ALA A 186 14.74 -9.47 16.32
CA ALA A 186 15.61 -8.96 17.38
C ALA A 186 15.30 -9.62 18.74
N LYS A 187 14.00 -9.81 19.07
CA LYS A 187 13.58 -10.53 20.28
C LYS A 187 13.96 -12.01 20.23
N ALA A 188 13.79 -12.67 19.09
CA ALA A 188 14.20 -14.07 18.91
C ALA A 188 15.71 -14.25 19.09
N ALA A 189 16.52 -13.30 18.61
CA ALA A 189 17.98 -13.33 18.72
C ALA A 189 18.46 -13.05 20.16
N LYS A 190 17.84 -12.08 20.85
CA LYS A 190 18.17 -11.72 22.24
C LYS A 190 17.69 -12.76 23.26
N SER A 191 16.58 -13.42 23.00
CA SER A 191 15.96 -14.41 23.89
C SER A 191 15.72 -15.73 23.17
N PRO A 192 16.79 -16.44 22.75
CA PRO A 192 16.68 -17.62 21.89
C PRO A 192 15.99 -18.82 22.55
N HIS A 193 15.84 -18.80 23.89
CA HIS A 193 15.09 -19.78 24.67
C HIS A 193 13.56 -19.61 24.57
N VAL A 194 13.08 -18.45 24.13
CA VAL A 194 11.64 -18.17 23.95
C VAL A 194 11.23 -18.57 22.53
N GLY A 195 10.67 -19.78 22.39
CA GLY A 195 10.23 -20.32 21.10
C GLY A 195 9.18 -19.48 20.37
N ASP A 196 8.34 -18.76 21.11
CA ASP A 196 7.25 -17.94 20.56
C ASP A 196 7.76 -16.81 19.66
N TYR A 197 8.95 -16.25 19.90
CA TYR A 197 9.49 -15.20 19.03
C TYR A 197 9.86 -15.73 17.64
N ARG A 198 10.29 -17.00 17.54
CA ARG A 198 10.54 -17.63 16.24
C ARG A 198 9.24 -17.91 15.50
N ALA A 199 8.23 -18.40 16.23
CA ALA A 199 6.89 -18.59 15.69
C ALA A 199 6.27 -17.27 15.23
N LEU A 200 6.47 -16.18 15.98
CA LEU A 200 5.99 -14.85 15.64
C LEU A 200 6.58 -14.35 14.30
N VAL A 201 7.88 -14.55 14.05
CA VAL A 201 8.49 -14.19 12.76
C VAL A 201 7.81 -14.94 11.61
N GLN A 202 7.57 -16.24 11.77
CA GLN A 202 6.88 -17.06 10.76
C GLN A 202 5.43 -16.62 10.56
N GLN A 203 4.70 -16.35 11.66
CA GLN A 203 3.32 -15.90 11.62
C GLN A 203 3.19 -14.52 10.95
N LEU A 204 4.14 -13.61 11.17
CA LEU A 204 4.18 -12.31 10.50
C LEU A 204 4.38 -12.48 8.98
N ASP A 205 5.21 -13.43 8.54
CA ASP A 205 5.40 -13.74 7.12
C ASP A 205 4.10 -14.28 6.47
N GLU A 206 3.43 -15.23 7.13
CA GLU A 206 2.15 -15.80 6.66
C GLU A 206 1.01 -14.77 6.63
N SER A 207 0.93 -13.94 7.68
CA SER A 207 -0.05 -12.84 7.77
C SER A 207 0.19 -11.80 6.68
N GLN A 208 1.44 -11.39 6.47
CA GLN A 208 1.79 -10.40 5.46
C GLN A 208 1.47 -10.90 4.04
N TYR A 209 1.69 -12.18 3.75
CA TYR A 209 1.27 -12.75 2.48
C TYR A 209 -0.24 -12.63 2.26
N SER A 210 -1.02 -13.00 3.28
CA SER A 210 -2.48 -12.95 3.22
C SER A 210 -2.98 -11.52 2.98
N GLU A 211 -2.39 -10.55 3.68
CA GLU A 211 -2.67 -9.12 3.51
C GLU A 211 -2.34 -8.62 2.10
N LEU A 212 -1.19 -9.03 1.55
CA LEU A 212 -0.79 -8.68 0.18
C LEU A 212 -1.75 -9.25 -0.87
N ARG A 213 -2.25 -10.47 -0.65
CA ARG A 213 -3.24 -11.08 -1.54
C ARG A 213 -4.56 -10.32 -1.50
N ILE A 214 -5.05 -9.96 -0.31
CA ILE A 214 -6.26 -9.14 -0.15
C ILE A 214 -6.07 -7.77 -0.79
N THR A 215 -4.94 -7.11 -0.54
CA THR A 215 -4.62 -5.82 -1.16
C THR A 215 -4.65 -5.91 -2.69
N SER A 216 -4.12 -6.99 -3.28
CA SER A 216 -4.15 -7.20 -4.74
C SER A 216 -5.58 -7.31 -5.28
N LEU A 217 -6.47 -8.00 -4.56
CA LEU A 217 -7.90 -8.07 -4.89
C LEU A 217 -8.55 -6.69 -4.79
N GLU A 218 -8.23 -5.92 -3.77
CA GLU A 218 -8.78 -4.57 -3.56
C GLU A 218 -8.35 -3.59 -4.64
N ILE A 219 -7.11 -3.67 -5.14
CA ILE A 219 -6.65 -2.84 -6.27
C ILE A 219 -7.51 -3.12 -7.51
N ARG A 220 -7.69 -4.39 -7.88
CA ARG A 220 -8.55 -4.77 -9.01
C ARG A 220 -9.99 -4.34 -8.80
N ASN A 221 -10.54 -4.60 -7.62
CA ASN A 221 -11.93 -4.23 -7.29
C ASN A 221 -12.12 -2.71 -7.32
N SER A 222 -11.11 -1.93 -6.95
CA SER A 222 -11.13 -0.47 -7.02
C SER A 222 -11.21 0.01 -8.46
N TYR A 223 -10.39 -0.54 -9.38
CA TYR A 223 -10.50 -0.24 -10.81
C TYR A 223 -11.88 -0.58 -11.37
N ALA A 224 -12.41 -1.77 -11.04
CA ALA A 224 -13.74 -2.20 -11.48
C ALA A 224 -14.85 -1.28 -10.94
N THR A 225 -14.77 -0.89 -9.67
CA THR A 225 -15.74 0.01 -9.03
C THR A 225 -15.71 1.41 -9.64
N VAL A 226 -14.51 1.94 -9.91
CA VAL A 226 -14.32 3.24 -10.58
C VAL A 226 -14.89 3.20 -12.01
N TYR A 227 -14.60 2.15 -12.75
CA TYR A 227 -15.13 1.98 -14.10
C TYR A 227 -16.65 1.92 -14.12
N ASP A 228 -17.24 1.08 -13.25
CA ASP A 228 -18.68 0.88 -13.16
C ASP A 228 -19.43 2.16 -12.78
N VAL A 229 -18.98 2.87 -11.75
CA VAL A 229 -19.64 4.10 -11.32
C VAL A 229 -19.56 5.20 -12.37
N ILE A 230 -18.42 5.32 -13.07
CA ILE A 230 -18.24 6.35 -14.10
C ILE A 230 -19.11 6.04 -15.31
N THR A 231 -19.07 4.80 -15.80
CA THR A 231 -19.80 4.42 -17.02
C THR A 231 -21.32 4.53 -16.82
N LYS A 232 -21.84 4.06 -15.68
CA LYS A 232 -23.27 4.20 -15.33
C LYS A 232 -23.72 5.65 -15.24
N ASN A 233 -22.86 6.54 -14.76
CA ASN A 233 -23.19 7.94 -14.50
C ASN A 233 -22.61 8.93 -15.53
N TYR A 234 -22.03 8.44 -16.62
CA TYR A 234 -21.22 9.23 -17.56
C TYR A 234 -21.94 10.46 -18.08
N ASN A 235 -23.22 10.31 -18.46
CA ASN A 235 -24.03 11.41 -18.97
C ASN A 235 -24.23 12.53 -17.92
N LYS A 236 -24.45 12.18 -16.65
CA LYS A 236 -24.61 13.15 -15.57
C LYS A 236 -23.28 13.75 -15.13
N ILE A 237 -22.20 12.99 -15.22
CA ILE A 237 -20.84 13.50 -14.97
C ILE A 237 -20.45 14.54 -16.02
N LYS A 238 -20.64 14.25 -17.32
CA LYS A 238 -20.24 15.16 -18.41
C LYS A 238 -21.20 16.34 -18.57
N ARG A 239 -22.49 16.12 -18.33
CA ARG A 239 -23.58 17.10 -18.57
C ARG A 239 -24.52 17.15 -17.36
N PRO A 240 -24.07 17.66 -16.20
CA PRO A 240 -24.84 17.64 -14.97
C PRO A 240 -26.18 18.38 -15.06
N ARG A 241 -26.24 19.43 -15.91
CA ARG A 241 -27.45 20.24 -16.17
C ARG A 241 -28.19 19.89 -17.47
N GLY A 242 -27.79 18.82 -18.17
CA GLY A 242 -28.32 18.44 -19.48
C GLY A 242 -27.71 19.23 -20.64
N GLU A 243 -28.28 19.07 -21.84
CA GLU A 243 -28.00 20.00 -22.94
C GLU A 243 -28.80 21.27 -22.69
N THR A 244 -28.14 22.44 -22.72
CA THR A 244 -28.83 23.72 -22.74
C THR A 244 -29.86 23.65 -23.86
N LYS A 245 -31.16 23.77 -23.53
CA LYS A 245 -32.17 24.06 -24.54
C LYS A 245 -31.67 25.32 -25.24
N ARG A 246 -31.12 25.20 -26.46
CA ARG A 246 -30.92 26.37 -27.30
C ARG A 246 -32.25 27.08 -27.32
N LEU A 247 -32.28 28.32 -26.85
CA LEU A 247 -33.42 29.20 -27.04
C LEU A 247 -33.66 29.22 -28.54
N ILE A 248 -34.70 28.52 -28.99
CA ILE A 248 -35.21 28.64 -30.35
C ILE A 248 -35.84 30.03 -30.37
N TYR A 249 -35.10 31.00 -30.91
CA TYR A 249 -35.62 32.31 -31.27
C TYR A 249 -36.56 32.19 -32.46
#